data_AF-A0A9E6RRV9-F1
#
_entry.id   AF-A0A9E6RRV9-F1
#
_cell.length_a   1.000
_cell.length_b   1.000
_cell.length_c   1.000
_cell.angle_alpha   90.00
_cell.angle_beta   90.00
_cell.angle_gamma   90.00
#
_symmetry.space_group_name_H-M   'P 1'
#
loop_
_entity.id
_entity.type
_entity.pdbx_description
1 polymer ?
#
loop_
_entity_poly.entity_id
_entity_poly.type
_entity_poly.pdbx_seq_one_letter_code
_entity_poly.pdbx_strand_id
1 'polypeptide(L)'
;MPDLTNQRHEAVAEALASGLDHAAIAERTGYTAAGVTRLAARPDIRARVRELRGGTEVNRAWVVTQLRAVFERAMQEPLAKGRGKGRATGSSGRESVALKALELLGRELGMFRAKRGVEPSDVLRLSDAEMEALITALGGTQSDTAPPEEE
;
A
#
# COMPACT_ATOMS: atom_id res chain seq x y z
N MET A 1 -6.67 9.77 -31.59
CA MET A 1 -7.51 8.67 -31.07
C MET A 1 -8.92 9.21 -30.90
N PRO A 2 -10.00 8.43 -30.99
CA PRO A 2 -11.32 9.03 -30.88
C PRO A 2 -11.54 9.43 -29.43
N ASP A 3 -11.31 10.71 -29.13
CA ASP A 3 -11.83 11.35 -27.94
C ASP A 3 -13.34 11.12 -27.92
N LEU A 4 -13.93 10.95 -26.73
CA LEU A 4 -15.39 10.91 -26.63
C LEU A 4 -15.94 12.14 -27.35
N THR A 5 -16.94 11.95 -28.21
CA THR A 5 -17.47 13.01 -29.07
C THR A 5 -17.94 14.23 -28.26
N ASN A 6 -18.29 14.02 -26.99
CA ASN A 6 -18.59 15.07 -26.04
C ASN A 6 -17.40 15.33 -25.12
N GLN A 7 -16.82 16.53 -25.23
CA GLN A 7 -15.68 16.98 -24.43
C GLN A 7 -15.95 16.94 -22.90
N ARG A 8 -17.20 17.17 -22.46
CA ARG A 8 -17.55 17.06 -21.03
C ARG A 8 -17.55 15.61 -20.56
N HIS A 9 -17.86 14.65 -21.43
CA HIS A 9 -17.76 13.23 -21.11
C HIS A 9 -16.30 12.78 -21.04
N GLU A 10 -15.43 13.31 -21.90
CA GLU A 10 -13.99 13.10 -21.82
C GLU A 10 -13.43 13.60 -20.49
N ALA A 11 -13.78 14.82 -20.06
CA ALA A 11 -13.39 15.36 -18.77
C ALA A 11 -13.86 14.51 -17.57
N VAL A 12 -15.06 13.91 -17.67
CA VAL A 12 -15.55 12.94 -16.67
C VAL A 12 -14.70 11.66 -16.68
N ALA A 13 -14.38 11.13 -17.87
CA ALA A 13 -13.57 9.92 -18.00
C ALA A 13 -12.14 10.11 -17.46
N GLU A 14 -11.48 11.23 -17.76
CA GLU A 14 -10.17 11.58 -17.22
C GLU A 14 -10.18 11.72 -15.70
N ALA A 15 -11.20 12.38 -15.15
CA ALA A 15 -11.32 12.57 -13.71
C ALA A 15 -11.60 11.25 -12.98
N LEU A 16 -12.43 10.37 -13.56
CA LEU A 16 -12.64 9.01 -13.06
C LEU A 16 -11.37 8.16 -13.15
N ALA A 17 -10.60 8.27 -14.25
CA ALA A 17 -9.33 7.58 -14.40
C ALA A 17 -8.31 8.01 -13.34
N SER A 18 -8.32 9.29 -12.98
CA SER A 18 -7.46 9.90 -11.95
C SER A 18 -7.88 9.56 -10.50
N GLY A 19 -9.01 8.88 -10.30
CA GLY A 19 -9.47 8.42 -8.99
C GLY A 19 -10.21 9.47 -8.15
N LEU A 20 -10.69 10.55 -8.78
CA LEU A 20 -11.52 11.55 -8.09
C LEU A 20 -12.90 10.98 -7.73
N ASP A 21 -13.49 11.49 -6.64
CA ASP A 21 -14.84 11.12 -6.23
C ASP A 21 -15.91 11.81 -7.11
N HIS A 22 -17.13 11.28 -7.10
CA HIS A 22 -18.18 11.79 -8.00
C HIS A 22 -18.62 13.23 -7.66
N ALA A 23 -18.41 13.68 -6.42
CA ALA A 23 -18.74 15.04 -5.98
C ALA A 23 -17.74 16.06 -6.57
N ALA A 24 -16.44 15.80 -6.47
CA ALA A 24 -15.40 16.65 -7.06
C ALA A 24 -15.48 16.67 -8.59
N ILE A 25 -15.85 15.53 -9.21
CA ILE A 25 -16.06 15.47 -10.66
C ILE A 25 -17.24 16.36 -11.07
N ALA A 26 -18.35 16.30 -10.31
CA ALA A 26 -19.54 17.09 -10.57
C ALA A 26 -19.23 18.60 -10.55
N GLU A 27 -18.51 19.06 -9.52
CA GLU A 27 -18.06 20.46 -9.41
C GLU A 27 -17.19 20.88 -10.59
N ARG A 28 -16.19 20.06 -10.95
CA ARG A 28 -15.21 20.37 -12.01
C ARG A 28 -15.82 20.36 -13.41
N THR A 29 -16.79 19.47 -13.66
CA THR A 29 -17.37 19.27 -15.00
C THR A 29 -18.69 20.02 -15.19
N GLY A 30 -19.25 20.58 -14.11
CA GLY A 30 -20.55 21.24 -14.09
C GLY A 30 -21.73 20.28 -14.27
N TYR A 31 -21.53 18.99 -14.01
CA TYR A 31 -22.61 18.00 -13.90
C TYR A 31 -23.11 17.92 -12.47
N THR A 32 -24.29 17.31 -12.25
CA THR A 32 -24.71 16.92 -10.91
C THR A 32 -24.06 15.59 -10.52
N ALA A 33 -23.90 15.32 -9.22
CA ALA A 33 -23.34 14.04 -8.75
C ALA A 33 -24.12 12.82 -9.27
N ALA A 34 -25.46 12.90 -9.32
CA ALA A 34 -26.29 11.87 -9.93
C ALA A 34 -26.04 11.73 -11.45
N GLY A 35 -25.78 12.84 -12.14
CA GLY A 35 -25.37 12.87 -13.54
C GLY A 35 -24.05 12.15 -13.79
N VAL A 36 -23.04 12.41 -12.95
CA VAL A 36 -21.73 11.74 -13.00
C VAL A 36 -21.88 10.24 -12.77
N THR A 37 -22.63 9.81 -11.76
CA THR A 37 -22.87 8.39 -11.47
C THR A 37 -23.50 7.66 -12.67
N ARG A 38 -24.48 8.30 -13.33
CA ARG A 38 -25.11 7.74 -14.54
C ARG A 38 -24.15 7.70 -15.72
N LEU A 39 -23.31 8.72 -15.91
CA LEU A 39 -22.27 8.74 -16.95
C LEU A 39 -21.22 7.65 -16.71
N ALA A 40 -20.76 7.48 -15.47
CA ALA A 40 -19.80 6.44 -15.08
C ALA A 40 -20.33 5.01 -15.30
N ALA A 41 -21.65 4.82 -15.37
CA ALA A 41 -22.26 3.54 -15.69
C ALA A 41 -22.25 3.23 -17.20
N ARG A 42 -22.06 4.22 -18.08
CA ARG A 42 -22.13 4.01 -19.53
C ARG A 42 -20.95 3.19 -20.06
N PRO A 43 -21.18 2.28 -21.03
CA PRO A 43 -20.10 1.43 -21.57
C PRO A 43 -18.96 2.20 -22.25
N ASP A 44 -19.27 3.30 -22.94
CA ASP A 44 -18.30 4.15 -23.65
C ASP A 44 -17.35 4.86 -22.66
N ILE A 45 -17.90 5.47 -21.61
CA ILE A 45 -17.11 6.09 -20.54
C ILE A 45 -16.24 5.04 -19.84
N ARG A 46 -16.79 3.86 -19.54
CA ARG A 46 -16.03 2.77 -18.89
C ARG A 46 -14.89 2.25 -19.76
N ALA A 47 -15.13 2.08 -21.06
CA ALA A 47 -14.08 1.70 -22.00
C ALA A 47 -12.97 2.76 -22.02
N ARG A 48 -13.35 4.04 -22.08
CA ARG A 48 -12.38 5.14 -22.06
C ARG A 48 -11.59 5.22 -20.75
N VAL A 49 -12.24 5.09 -19.60
CA VAL A 49 -11.57 5.04 -18.29
C VAL A 49 -10.60 3.85 -18.22
N ARG A 50 -10.97 2.70 -18.80
CA ARG A 50 -10.08 1.53 -18.86
C ARG A 50 -8.87 1.80 -19.74
N GLU A 51 -9.05 2.44 -20.89
CA GLU A 51 -7.92 2.86 -21.74
C GLU A 51 -6.99 3.83 -21.02
N LEU A 52 -7.55 4.86 -20.38
CA LEU A 52 -6.79 5.87 -19.64
C LEU A 52 -6.03 5.26 -18.45
N ARG A 53 -6.63 4.29 -17.75
CA ARG A 53 -5.96 3.53 -16.68
C ARG A 53 -4.97 2.48 -17.21
N GLY A 54 -5.24 1.90 -18.38
CA GLY A 54 -4.37 0.95 -19.07
C GLY A 54 -3.11 1.61 -19.66
N GLY A 55 -3.15 2.93 -19.90
CA GLY A 55 -1.96 3.72 -20.23
C GLY A 55 -0.95 3.86 -19.09
N THR A 56 -1.34 3.50 -17.86
CA THR A 56 -0.50 3.50 -16.66
C THR A 56 -0.44 2.10 -16.06
N GLU A 57 0.04 1.10 -16.81
CA GLU A 57 0.20 -0.27 -16.31
C GLU A 57 1.34 -0.40 -15.27
N VAL A 58 1.16 0.30 -14.14
CA VAL A 58 1.81 -0.01 -12.88
C VAL A 58 1.13 -1.27 -12.36
N ASN A 59 1.57 -2.42 -12.85
CA ASN A 59 1.14 -3.72 -12.34
C ASN A 59 2.07 -4.18 -11.21
N ARG A 60 1.63 -5.21 -10.46
CA ARG A 60 2.39 -5.77 -9.33
C ARG A 60 3.83 -6.12 -9.71
N ALA A 61 4.02 -6.77 -10.86
CA ALA A 61 5.34 -7.19 -11.33
C ALA A 61 6.25 -5.97 -11.60
N TRP A 62 5.69 -4.92 -12.17
CA TRP A 62 6.40 -3.66 -12.39
C TRP A 62 6.82 -3.02 -11.07
N VAL A 63 5.92 -2.93 -10.08
CA VAL A 63 6.23 -2.35 -8.76
C VAL A 63 7.35 -3.11 -8.05
N VAL A 64 7.27 -4.45 -8.02
CA VAL A 64 8.32 -5.30 -7.43
C VAL A 64 9.66 -5.09 -8.13
N THR A 65 9.65 -5.01 -9.46
CA THR A 65 10.85 -4.73 -10.26
C THR A 65 11.45 -3.37 -9.91
N GLN A 66 10.62 -2.33 -9.78
CA GLN A 66 11.09 -0.99 -9.40
C GLN A 66 11.63 -0.95 -7.96
N LEU A 67 10.97 -1.59 -7.00
CA LEU A 67 11.44 -1.66 -5.62
C LEU A 67 12.81 -2.34 -5.51
N ARG A 68 13.02 -3.43 -6.26
CA ARG A 68 14.33 -4.08 -6.35
C ARG A 68 15.41 -3.13 -6.90
N ALA A 69 15.12 -2.42 -7.99
CA ALA A 69 16.05 -1.47 -8.58
C ALA A 69 16.35 -0.28 -7.64
N VAL A 70 15.38 0.17 -6.84
CA VAL A 70 15.59 1.19 -5.80
C VAL A 70 16.53 0.67 -4.72
N PHE A 71 16.32 -0.54 -4.23
CA PHE A 71 17.20 -1.18 -3.25
C PHE A 71 18.64 -1.30 -3.77
N GLU A 72 18.83 -1.85 -4.97
CA GLU A 72 20.15 -2.03 -5.58
C GLU A 72 20.88 -0.69 -5.76
N ARG A 73 20.18 0.35 -6.24
CA ARG A 73 20.77 1.70 -6.38
C ARG A 73 21.17 2.30 -5.04
N ALA A 74 20.33 2.16 -4.02
CA ALA A 74 20.63 2.66 -2.68
C ALA A 74 21.88 2.00 -2.07
N MET A 75 22.16 0.75 -2.43
CA MET A 75 23.34 -0.01 -1.98
C MET A 75 24.61 0.23 -2.81
N GLN A 76 24.49 0.66 -4.07
CA GLN A 76 25.63 0.85 -4.98
C GLN A 76 26.30 2.23 -4.87
N GLU A 77 25.62 3.25 -4.34
CA GLU A 77 26.20 4.60 -4.29
C GLU A 77 27.33 4.72 -3.25
N PRO A 78 28.55 5.14 -3.64
CA PRO A 78 29.63 5.35 -2.69
C PRO A 78 29.24 6.42 -1.66
N LEU A 79 29.58 6.17 -0.39
CA LEU A 79 29.45 7.14 0.70
C LEU A 79 30.08 8.47 0.25
N ALA A 80 29.30 9.54 0.27
CA ALA A 80 29.82 10.86 0.00
C ALA A 80 30.94 11.11 1.02
N LYS A 81 32.20 11.21 0.55
CA LYS A 81 33.33 11.51 1.42
C LYS A 81 33.05 12.86 2.06
N GLY A 82 32.80 12.86 3.37
CA GLY A 82 32.60 14.07 4.14
C GLY A 82 33.78 15.02 3.92
N ARG A 83 33.48 16.24 3.45
CA ARG A 83 34.46 17.33 3.41
C ARG A 83 34.79 17.70 4.86
N GLY A 84 35.93 17.23 5.35
CA GLY A 84 36.53 17.73 6.58
C GLY A 84 36.49 16.75 7.76
N LYS A 85 37.63 16.72 8.47
CA LYS A 85 37.96 15.94 9.68
C LYS A 85 36.76 15.37 10.44
N GLY A 86 36.64 14.04 10.38
CA GLY A 86 36.36 13.25 11.57
C GLY A 86 34.92 13.20 12.08
N ARG A 87 33.91 13.26 11.21
CA ARG A 87 32.60 12.68 11.55
C ARG A 87 31.93 12.18 10.28
N ALA A 88 31.67 10.87 10.22
CA ALA A 88 30.71 10.33 9.27
C ALA A 88 29.33 10.86 9.69
N THR A 89 28.94 11.99 9.08
CA THR A 89 27.71 12.69 9.45
C THR A 89 26.51 11.94 8.90
N GLY A 90 25.81 11.24 9.80
CA GLY A 90 24.45 10.74 9.61
C GLY A 90 24.36 9.46 8.80
N SER A 91 23.52 8.52 9.25
CA SER A 91 23.00 7.45 8.40
C SER A 91 22.42 8.10 7.15
N SER A 92 23.17 8.04 6.05
CA SER A 92 22.77 8.62 4.79
C SER A 92 21.40 8.05 4.43
N GLY A 93 20.43 8.87 4.04
CA GLY A 93 19.05 8.46 3.72
C GLY A 93 18.92 7.31 2.69
N ARG A 94 20.03 6.81 2.17
CA ARG A 94 20.18 5.56 1.42
C ARG A 94 19.81 4.34 2.24
N GLU A 95 20.28 4.24 3.48
CA GLU A 95 19.98 3.09 4.34
C GLU A 95 18.49 3.04 4.64
N SER A 96 17.87 4.19 4.92
CA SER A 96 16.42 4.26 5.15
C SER A 96 15.62 3.94 3.87
N VAL A 97 16.08 4.36 2.69
CA VAL A 97 15.45 3.99 1.41
C VAL A 97 15.58 2.49 1.12
N ALA A 98 16.76 1.91 1.33
CA ALA A 98 17.01 0.48 1.14
C ALA A 98 16.16 -0.37 2.10
N LEU A 99 16.15 0.00 3.39
CA LEU A 99 15.32 -0.65 4.41
C LEU A 99 13.84 -0.55 4.06
N LYS A 100 13.38 0.61 3.57
CA LYS A 100 11.97 0.79 3.19
C LYS A 100 11.59 -0.07 1.98
N ALA A 101 12.47 -0.17 0.99
CA ALA A 101 12.25 -1.03 -0.17
C ALA A 101 12.15 -2.52 0.23
N LEU A 102 13.04 -2.99 1.13
CA LEU A 102 12.97 -4.35 1.68
C LEU A 102 11.71 -4.58 2.52
N GLU A 103 11.30 -3.61 3.32
CA GLU A 103 10.07 -3.70 4.10
C GLU A 103 8.85 -3.92 3.20
N LEU A 104 8.73 -3.12 2.13
CA LEU A 104 7.62 -3.23 1.18
C LEU A 104 7.64 -4.56 0.43
N LEU A 105 8.80 -5.02 -0.01
CA LEU A 105 8.95 -6.34 -0.64
C LEU A 105 8.58 -7.47 0.31
N GLY A 106 9.04 -7.42 1.56
CA GLY A 106 8.72 -8.45 2.56
C GLY A 106 7.25 -8.46 2.94
N ARG A 107 6.57 -7.31 2.94
CA ARG A 107 5.10 -7.23 3.14
C ARG A 107 4.37 -7.89 1.97
N GLU A 108 4.82 -7.62 0.75
CA GLU A 108 4.25 -8.22 -0.45
C GLU A 108 4.44 -9.75 -0.51
N LEU A 109 5.53 -10.26 0.07
CA LEU A 109 5.82 -11.69 0.20
C LEU A 109 5.17 -12.33 1.45
N GLY A 110 4.44 -11.56 2.26
CA GLY A 110 3.84 -12.05 3.51
C GLY A 110 4.84 -12.38 4.62
N MET A 111 6.10 -11.92 4.51
CA MET A 111 7.15 -12.13 5.51
C MET A 111 6.96 -11.25 6.75
N PHE A 112 6.31 -10.09 6.59
CA PHE A 112 5.99 -9.19 7.70
C PHE A 112 4.51 -9.24 8.02
N ARG A 113 4.18 -9.66 9.25
CA ARG A 113 2.82 -9.55 9.79
C ARG A 113 2.64 -8.19 10.45
N ALA A 114 1.49 -7.56 10.23
CA ALA A 114 1.14 -6.36 10.97
C ALA A 114 0.95 -6.75 12.45
N LYS A 115 1.68 -6.08 13.34
CA LYS A 115 1.43 -6.22 14.78
C LYS A 115 0.04 -5.65 15.06
N ARG A 116 -0.92 -6.50 15.42
CA ARG A 116 -2.20 -6.05 15.94
C ARG A 116 -1.95 -5.60 17.39
N GLY A 117 -2.09 -4.30 17.65
CA GLY A 117 -2.14 -3.80 19.01
C GLY A 117 -3.45 -4.28 19.64
N VAL A 118 -3.35 -4.99 20.74
CA VAL A 118 -4.51 -5.29 21.59
C VAL A 118 -4.35 -4.42 22.81
N GLU A 119 -5.29 -3.50 23.04
CA GLU A 119 -5.25 -2.69 24.24
C GLU A 119 -5.52 -3.59 25.46
N PRO A 120 -4.87 -3.36 26.62
CA PRO A 120 -5.09 -4.18 27.81
C PRO A 120 -6.57 -4.24 28.22
N SER A 121 -7.32 -3.17 27.98
CA SER A 121 -8.77 -3.09 28.24
C SER A 121 -9.60 -4.03 27.37
N ASP A 122 -9.10 -4.40 26.19
CA ASP A 122 -9.80 -5.29 25.26
C ASP A 122 -9.61 -6.74 25.68
N VAL A 123 -8.42 -7.09 26.18
CA VAL A 123 -8.13 -8.42 26.74
C VAL A 123 -9.00 -8.73 27.96
N LEU A 124 -9.21 -7.74 28.83
CA LEU A 124 -10.02 -7.90 30.06
C LEU A 124 -11.52 -8.12 29.81
N ARG A 125 -11.98 -7.95 28.56
CA ARG A 125 -13.38 -8.14 28.16
C ARG A 125 -13.61 -9.43 27.38
N LEU A 126 -12.54 -10.14 27.04
CA LEU A 126 -12.63 -11.43 26.36
C LEU A 126 -12.99 -12.50 27.39
N SER A 127 -13.91 -13.38 27.02
CA SER A 127 -14.11 -14.64 27.73
C SER A 127 -12.88 -15.55 27.58
N ASP A 128 -12.74 -16.55 28.45
CA ASP A 128 -11.62 -17.50 28.40
C ASP A 128 -11.49 -18.18 27.02
N ALA A 129 -12.62 -18.54 26.40
CA ALA A 129 -12.65 -19.12 25.06
C ALA A 129 -12.17 -18.13 23.97
N GLU A 130 -12.48 -16.85 24.12
CA GLU A 130 -12.02 -15.79 23.20
C GLU A 130 -10.54 -15.44 23.43
N MET A 131 -10.06 -15.52 24.68
CA MET A 131 -8.64 -15.39 25.01
C MET A 131 -7.83 -16.53 24.38
N GLU A 132 -8.30 -17.77 24.46
CA GLU A 132 -7.61 -18.93 23.89
C GLU A 132 -7.56 -18.88 22.35
N ALA A 133 -8.65 -18.44 21.72
CA ALA A 133 -8.69 -18.17 20.28
C ALA A 133 -7.72 -17.04 19.88
N LEU A 134 -7.62 -15.97 20.68
CA LEU A 134 -6.70 -14.86 20.43
C LEU A 134 -5.22 -15.28 20.56
N ILE A 135 -4.88 -16.06 21.60
CA ILE A 135 -3.53 -16.60 21.82
C ILE A 135 -3.11 -17.48 20.64
N THR A 136 -4.02 -18.35 20.18
CA THR A 136 -3.81 -19.21 19.01
C THR A 136 -3.62 -18.38 17.73
N ALA A 137 -4.46 -17.36 17.51
CA ALA A 137 -4.36 -16.47 16.35
C ALA A 137 -3.08 -15.62 16.33
N LEU A 138 -2.54 -15.29 17.51
CA LEU A 138 -1.28 -14.57 17.66
C LEU A 138 -0.04 -15.48 17.58
N GLY A 139 -0.21 -16.79 17.40
CA GLY A 139 0.88 -17.75 17.25
C GLY A 139 1.53 -18.16 18.58
N GLY A 140 0.83 -17.96 19.71
CA GLY A 140 1.27 -18.41 21.02
C GLY A 140 1.02 -19.91 21.20
N THR A 141 1.92 -20.76 20.71
CA THR A 141 2.04 -22.14 21.21
C THR A 141 3.07 -22.15 22.33
N GLN A 142 2.66 -21.87 23.56
CA GLN A 142 3.41 -22.37 24.71
C GLN A 142 2.87 -23.75 25.06
N SER A 143 3.51 -24.80 24.54
CA SER A 143 3.46 -26.10 25.21
C SER A 143 4.39 -26.00 26.41
N ASP A 144 3.83 -25.64 27.56
CA ASP A 144 4.49 -25.80 28.84
C ASP A 144 4.48 -27.30 29.17
N THR A 145 5.40 -28.05 28.59
CA THR A 145 5.72 -29.40 29.07
C THR A 145 6.46 -29.23 30.38
N ALA A 146 5.73 -29.39 31.48
CA ALA A 146 6.27 -29.52 32.82
C ALA A 146 7.43 -30.56 32.83
N PRO A 147 8.56 -30.30 33.50
CA PRO A 147 9.57 -31.32 33.70
C PRO A 147 8.97 -32.43 34.58
N PRO A 148 9.28 -33.72 34.30
CA PRO A 148 8.81 -34.81 35.15
C PRO A 148 9.41 -34.65 36.54
N GLU A 149 8.57 -34.79 37.56
CA GLU A 149 9.01 -34.92 38.95
C GLU A 149 9.83 -36.21 39.06
N GLU A 150 11.13 -36.07 39.34
CA GLU A 150 12.00 -37.19 39.69
C GLU A 150 11.70 -37.62 41.14
N GLU A 151 11.35 -38.90 41.32
CA GLU A 151 11.17 -39.60 42.60
C GLU A 151 12.45 -39.71 43.43
#